data_AF-A0A1G6GYE1-F1
#
_entry.id   AF-A0A1G6GYE1-F1
#
_cell.length_a   1.000
_cell.length_b   1.000
_cell.length_c   1.000
_cell.angle_alpha   90.00
_cell.angle_beta   90.00
_cell.angle_gamma   90.00
#
_symmetry.space_group_name_H-M   'P 1'
#
loop_
_entity.id
_entity.type
_entity.pdbx_description
1 polymer ?
#
loop_
_entity_poly.entity_id
_entity_poly.type
_entity_poly.pdbx_seq_one_letter_code
_entity_poly.pdbx_strand_id
1 'polypeptide(L)'
;MKLSVLFIPFAIMSLILMGCNDEPPIIVQEEMEDEAEEESIELIEETVESDSEEEIQQFIEFTLVDRHITVHIDQIPILSNYLATHDKRDEAIEQMELIDVGGESFDSAFILKFACENGTCSYLLLNTETEESLLLADNAAMSIWETSSDGAKVLMVFERTLAESPWNPNKLMVFDLSDWALLTVEPLDDQQFNFSSFRWPIQEVHWVENNQIELTIPDVENPTIPLLTEWFEDDNQNLSTITLEVD
;
A
#
# COMPACT_ATOMS: atom_id res chain seq x y z
N MET A 1 -8.23 74.47 24.12
CA MET A 1 -9.11 73.62 23.29
C MET A 1 -8.42 72.27 23.17
N LYS A 2 -9.04 71.21 23.71
CA LYS A 2 -8.54 69.83 23.72
C LYS A 2 -8.81 69.16 22.36
N LEU A 3 -7.90 68.30 21.92
CA LEU A 3 -8.11 66.98 21.26
C LEU A 3 -6.70 66.50 20.84
N SER A 4 -6.12 65.47 21.46
CA SER A 4 -6.36 64.02 21.19
C SER A 4 -5.82 63.61 19.80
N VAL A 5 -5.16 62.48 19.57
CA VAL A 5 -4.89 61.28 20.38
C VAL A 5 -3.75 60.54 19.68
N LEU A 6 -2.83 60.03 20.49
CA LEU A 6 -2.03 58.80 20.33
C LEU A 6 -2.21 58.04 18.99
N PHE A 7 -1.21 58.10 18.11
CA PHE A 7 -1.07 57.26 16.91
C PHE A 7 -0.12 56.07 17.21
N ILE A 8 -0.42 55.31 18.26
CA ILE A 8 0.25 54.03 18.59
C ILE A 8 -0.86 53.15 19.15
N PRO A 9 -1.56 52.38 18.31
CA PRO A 9 -1.23 50.95 18.22
C PRO A 9 -1.67 50.32 16.89
N PHE A 10 -0.83 50.36 15.86
CA PHE A 10 -1.04 49.49 14.68
C PHE A 10 0.08 48.45 14.51
N ALA A 11 1.15 48.54 15.30
CA ALA A 11 2.30 47.63 15.25
C ALA A 11 2.17 46.41 16.19
N ILE A 12 1.08 46.28 16.96
CA ILE A 12 0.89 45.16 17.91
C ILE A 12 -0.03 44.06 17.33
N MET A 13 -0.65 44.28 16.16
CA MET A 13 -1.58 43.32 15.54
C MET A 13 -0.92 42.34 14.54
N SER A 14 0.41 42.36 14.40
CA SER A 14 1.16 41.40 13.56
C SER A 14 1.84 40.28 14.36
N LEU A 15 1.49 40.14 15.64
CA LEU A 15 2.06 39.12 16.54
C LEU A 15 1.20 37.87 16.69
N ILE A 16 0.15 37.71 15.87
CA ILE A 16 -0.74 36.56 15.98
C ILE A 16 -0.54 35.64 14.77
N LEU A 17 -0.25 34.37 15.09
CA LEU A 17 -0.41 33.16 14.27
C LEU A 17 0.80 32.74 13.42
N MET A 18 1.96 32.55 14.05
CA MET A 18 2.78 31.37 13.75
C MET A 18 2.49 30.35 14.85
N GLY A 19 1.34 29.67 14.76
CA GLY A 19 1.16 28.39 15.42
C GLY A 19 1.72 27.35 14.47
N CYS A 20 2.87 26.77 14.80
CA CYS A 20 3.28 25.52 14.16
C CYS A 20 2.28 24.47 14.65
N ASN A 21 1.57 23.85 13.72
CA ASN A 21 0.78 22.66 14.02
C ASN A 21 1.80 21.52 14.10
N ASP A 22 2.24 21.19 15.31
CA ASP A 22 3.17 20.08 15.55
C ASP A 22 2.35 18.77 15.59
N GLU A 23 1.70 18.44 14.46
CA GLU A 23 1.15 17.10 14.26
C GLU A 23 2.32 16.15 13.98
N PRO A 24 2.43 15.02 14.71
CA PRO A 24 3.51 14.07 14.49
C PRO A 24 3.36 13.39 13.14
N PRO A 25 4.48 13.13 12.44
CA PRO A 25 4.48 12.52 11.12
C PRO A 25 3.82 11.13 11.13
N ILE A 26 3.15 10.78 10.03
CA ILE A 26 2.48 9.47 9.87
C ILE A 26 3.51 8.33 9.84
N ILE A 27 4.68 8.55 9.24
CA ILE A 27 5.76 7.56 9.19
C ILE A 27 7.11 8.28 9.36
N VAL A 28 8.03 7.68 10.11
CA VAL A 28 9.40 8.17 10.30
C VAL A 28 10.38 7.08 9.87
N GLN A 29 11.41 7.46 9.12
CA GLN A 29 12.48 6.57 8.70
C GLN A 29 13.82 7.08 9.20
N GLU A 30 14.57 6.22 9.88
CA GLU A 30 15.90 6.54 10.41
C GLU A 30 16.92 5.49 9.91
N GLU A 31 18.00 5.96 9.28
CA GLU A 31 19.12 5.09 8.90
C GLU A 31 19.88 4.63 10.16
N MET A 32 20.26 3.35 10.19
CA MET A 32 21.06 2.80 11.29
C MET A 32 22.56 2.95 10.99
N GLU A 33 23.35 3.40 11.97
CA GLU A 33 24.81 3.47 11.83
C GLU A 33 25.46 2.09 11.72
N ASP A 34 24.84 1.07 12.32
CA ASP A 34 25.26 -0.33 12.31
C ASP A 34 24.08 -1.21 11.85
N GLU A 35 24.33 -2.17 10.96
CA GLU A 35 23.30 -3.12 10.49
C GLU A 35 22.74 -3.95 11.67
N ALA A 36 21.42 -4.10 11.72
CA ALA A 36 20.75 -4.93 12.71
C ALA A 36 21.11 -6.41 12.51
N GLU A 37 21.37 -7.12 13.61
CA GLU A 37 21.63 -8.57 13.54
C GLU A 37 20.36 -9.37 13.23
N GLU A 38 19.19 -8.85 13.61
CA GLU A 38 17.87 -9.49 13.42
C GLU A 38 16.79 -8.42 13.16
N GLU A 39 15.87 -8.68 12.23
CA GLU A 39 14.68 -7.85 11.98
C GLU A 39 13.65 -8.04 13.10
N SER A 40 12.97 -6.96 13.51
CA SER A 40 11.99 -6.99 14.60
C SER A 40 10.84 -6.01 14.40
N ILE A 41 9.77 -6.20 15.18
CA ILE A 41 8.60 -5.33 15.21
C ILE A 41 8.14 -5.10 16.65
N GLU A 42 7.87 -3.85 17.02
CA GLU A 42 7.46 -3.47 18.38
C GLU A 42 6.34 -2.42 18.38
N LEU A 43 5.45 -2.49 19.37
CA LEU A 43 4.46 -1.44 19.64
C LEU A 43 5.04 -0.47 20.66
N ILE A 44 5.10 0.81 20.30
CA ILE A 44 5.59 1.90 21.15
C ILE A 44 4.44 2.85 21.47
N GLU A 45 4.40 3.31 22.72
CA GLU A 45 3.45 4.34 23.18
C GLU A 45 4.22 5.58 23.60
N GLU A 46 3.88 6.72 23.03
CA GLU A 46 4.45 8.02 23.40
C GLU A 46 3.37 8.91 24.00
N THR A 47 3.70 9.59 25.11
CA THR A 47 2.81 10.58 25.71
C THR A 47 3.17 11.96 25.16
N VAL A 48 2.26 12.56 24.41
CA VAL A 48 2.49 13.87 23.80
C VAL A 48 1.67 14.91 24.56
N GLU A 49 2.34 15.94 25.08
CA GLU A 49 1.67 17.07 25.71
C GLU A 49 1.04 17.95 24.62
N SER A 50 -0.24 17.72 24.32
CA SER A 50 -1.04 18.65 23.52
C SER A 50 -1.57 19.78 24.41
N ASP A 51 -1.90 20.94 23.81
CA ASP A 51 -2.25 22.22 24.47
C ASP A 51 -3.33 22.17 25.59
N SER A 52 -3.95 21.02 25.89
CA SER A 52 -4.82 20.87 27.06
C SER A 52 -4.99 19.46 27.66
N GLU A 53 -4.51 18.38 27.03
CA GLU A 53 -4.65 17.00 27.53
C GLU A 53 -3.42 16.15 27.17
N GLU A 54 -3.01 15.25 28.08
CA GLU A 54 -2.02 14.19 27.79
C GLU A 54 -2.66 13.20 26.81
N GLU A 55 -2.19 13.17 25.57
CA GLU A 55 -2.64 12.22 24.56
C GLU A 55 -1.61 11.10 24.41
N ILE A 56 -2.07 9.85 24.48
CA ILE A 56 -1.23 8.68 24.24
C ILE A 56 -1.30 8.38 22.75
N GLN A 57 -0.17 8.53 22.06
CA GLN A 57 -0.01 8.18 20.66
C GLN A 57 0.67 6.82 20.54
N GLN A 58 0.31 6.09 19.50
CA GLN A 58 0.74 4.71 19.33
C GLN A 58 1.42 4.49 17.98
N PHE A 59 2.59 3.88 18.03
CA PHE A 59 3.46 3.66 16.88
C PHE A 59 3.83 2.18 16.76
N ILE A 60 3.98 1.71 15.52
CA ILE A 60 4.63 0.42 15.24
C ILE A 60 6.03 0.72 14.73
N GLU A 61 7.05 0.24 15.44
CA GLU A 61 8.43 0.33 14.99
C GLU A 61 8.83 -0.99 14.32
N PHE A 62 9.33 -0.89 13.10
CA PHE A 62 9.93 -1.97 12.33
C PHE A 62 11.44 -1.74 12.29
N THR A 63 12.21 -2.72 12.76
CA THR A 63 13.66 -2.75 12.57
C THR A 63 13.96 -3.64 11.36
N LEU A 64 14.45 -3.02 10.30
CA LEU A 64 15.00 -3.71 9.13
C LEU A 64 16.52 -3.81 9.26
N VAL A 65 17.18 -4.48 8.30
CA VAL A 65 18.65 -4.68 8.34
C VAL A 65 19.42 -3.36 8.42
N ASP A 66 18.99 -2.31 7.71
CA ASP A 66 19.72 -1.05 7.55
C ASP A 66 18.98 0.20 8.07
N ARG A 67 17.73 0.06 8.52
CA ARG A 67 16.87 1.19 8.89
C ARG A 67 15.79 0.83 9.90
N HIS A 68 15.35 1.85 10.64
CA HIS A 68 14.14 1.82 11.45
C HIS A 68 13.01 2.53 10.72
N ILE A 69 11.82 1.92 10.69
CA ILE A 69 10.60 2.51 10.16
C ILE A 69 9.55 2.55 11.28
N THR A 70 9.09 3.75 11.62
CA THR A 70 8.09 3.97 12.66
C THR A 70 6.79 4.44 12.04
N VAL A 71 5.70 3.69 12.22
CA VAL A 71 4.39 3.96 11.63
C VAL A 71 3.42 4.42 12.72
N HIS A 72 2.88 5.63 12.58
CA HIS A 72 1.85 6.17 13.48
C HIS A 72 0.49 5.53 13.16
N ILE A 73 -0.01 4.72 14.09
CA ILE A 73 -1.19 3.87 13.87
C ILE A 73 -2.45 4.70 13.65
N ASP A 74 -2.65 5.76 14.44
CA ASP A 74 -3.88 6.55 14.44
C ASP A 74 -4.05 7.41 13.18
N GLN A 75 -2.96 7.64 12.47
CA GLN A 75 -2.95 8.38 11.20
C GLN A 75 -3.27 7.50 9.98
N ILE A 76 -3.34 6.17 10.15
CA ILE A 76 -3.75 5.23 9.11
C ILE A 76 -5.09 4.59 9.52
N PRO A 77 -6.25 5.15 9.11
CA PRO A 77 -7.55 4.74 9.63
C PRO A 77 -7.85 3.24 9.46
N ILE A 78 -7.38 2.61 8.38
CA ILE A 78 -7.57 1.17 8.15
C ILE A 78 -6.84 0.35 9.21
N LEU A 79 -5.61 0.75 9.54
CA LEU A 79 -4.78 0.06 10.52
C LEU A 79 -5.30 0.28 11.95
N SER A 80 -5.63 1.53 12.30
CA SER A 80 -6.24 1.87 13.59
C SER A 80 -7.55 1.10 13.83
N ASN A 81 -8.45 1.05 12.83
CA ASN A 81 -9.69 0.30 12.94
C ASN A 81 -9.44 -1.22 13.07
N TYR A 82 -8.48 -1.77 12.33
CA TYR A 82 -8.12 -3.19 12.44
C TYR A 82 -7.66 -3.53 13.86
N LEU A 83 -6.68 -2.78 14.39
CA LEU A 83 -6.11 -3.03 15.71
C LEU A 83 -7.12 -2.78 16.85
N ALA A 84 -8.02 -1.81 16.71
CA ALA A 84 -9.08 -1.55 17.69
C ALA A 84 -10.08 -2.70 17.86
N THR A 85 -10.16 -3.61 16.88
CA THR A 85 -11.07 -4.78 16.93
C THR A 85 -10.42 -6.04 17.51
N HIS A 86 -9.13 -6.00 17.86
CA HIS A 86 -8.39 -7.16 18.37
C HIS A 86 -8.18 -7.05 19.87
N ASP A 87 -8.69 -8.04 20.61
CA ASP A 87 -8.45 -8.16 22.07
C ASP A 87 -6.96 -8.33 22.41
N LYS A 88 -6.19 -8.87 21.45
CA LYS A 88 -4.76 -9.14 21.56
C LYS A 88 -4.00 -8.39 20.46
N ARG A 89 -3.87 -7.09 20.68
CA ARG A 89 -3.25 -6.18 19.72
C ARG A 89 -1.79 -6.53 19.42
N ASP A 90 -0.99 -6.83 20.44
CA ASP A 90 0.43 -7.15 20.27
C ASP A 90 0.63 -8.38 19.38
N GLU A 91 -0.16 -9.44 19.60
CA GLU A 91 -0.14 -10.64 18.73
C GLU A 91 -0.55 -10.33 17.28
N ALA A 92 -1.41 -9.33 17.06
CA ALA A 92 -1.81 -8.90 15.71
C ALA A 92 -0.72 -8.05 15.03
N ILE A 93 0.02 -7.25 15.80
CA ILE A 93 1.17 -6.48 15.33
C ILE A 93 2.33 -7.42 14.98
N GLU A 94 2.68 -8.37 15.86
CA GLU A 94 3.75 -9.35 15.62
C GLU A 94 3.58 -10.18 14.33
N GLN A 95 2.37 -10.23 13.77
CA GLN A 95 2.06 -10.92 12.50
C GLN A 95 2.15 -10.02 11.27
N MET A 96 2.42 -8.72 11.46
CA MET A 96 2.64 -7.79 10.37
C MET A 96 4.03 -7.97 9.78
N GLU A 97 4.14 -7.63 8.50
CA GLU A 97 5.38 -7.72 7.75
C GLU A 97 5.49 -6.47 6.87
N LEU A 98 6.65 -5.82 6.89
CA LEU A 98 6.95 -4.66 6.05
C LEU A 98 7.89 -5.10 4.93
N ILE A 99 7.49 -4.85 3.69
CA ILE A 99 8.22 -5.25 2.48
C ILE A 99 8.73 -4.00 1.79
N ASP A 100 10.03 -3.90 1.53
CA ASP A 100 10.63 -2.81 0.74
C ASP A 100 10.23 -2.96 -0.75
N VAL A 101 9.64 -1.90 -1.29
CA VAL A 101 9.05 -1.82 -2.64
C VAL A 101 10.02 -1.20 -3.64
N GLY A 102 10.95 -0.38 -3.16
CA GLY A 102 11.59 0.65 -3.96
C GLY A 102 13.05 0.40 -4.34
N GLY A 103 13.69 -0.57 -3.69
CA GLY A 103 15.12 -0.79 -3.85
C GLY A 103 15.92 0.50 -3.67
N GLU A 104 17.06 0.66 -4.37
CA GLU A 104 17.94 1.81 -4.17
C GLU A 104 17.35 3.17 -4.60
N SER A 105 16.22 3.22 -5.33
CA SER A 105 15.69 4.46 -5.93
C SER A 105 14.41 4.98 -5.29
N PHE A 106 13.70 4.17 -4.51
CA PHE A 106 12.47 4.56 -3.81
C PHE A 106 12.47 4.03 -2.37
N ASP A 107 13.50 4.42 -1.62
CA ASP A 107 13.75 4.00 -0.24
C ASP A 107 12.64 4.38 0.76
N SER A 108 11.69 5.20 0.33
CA SER A 108 10.51 5.63 1.09
C SER A 108 9.24 4.80 0.82
N ALA A 109 9.27 3.83 -0.10
CA ALA A 109 8.09 3.03 -0.45
C ALA A 109 8.10 1.65 0.19
N PHE A 110 7.01 1.29 0.90
CA PHE A 110 6.88 -0.01 1.57
C PHE A 110 5.49 -0.61 1.41
N ILE A 111 5.39 -1.93 1.43
CA ILE A 111 4.11 -2.65 1.58
C ILE A 111 4.01 -3.22 2.99
N LEU A 112 3.03 -2.74 3.74
CA LEU A 112 2.61 -3.34 5.00
C LEU A 112 1.59 -4.45 4.73
N LYS A 113 1.99 -5.67 5.06
CA LYS A 113 1.13 -6.85 5.09
C LYS A 113 0.61 -7.06 6.51
N PHE A 114 -0.71 -7.19 6.66
CA PHE A 114 -1.38 -7.31 7.95
C PHE A 114 -2.67 -8.14 7.85
N ALA A 115 -3.29 -8.46 8.98
CA ALA A 115 -4.55 -9.21 9.03
C ALA A 115 -4.47 -10.57 8.28
N CYS A 116 -3.36 -11.30 8.47
CA CYS A 116 -3.11 -12.54 7.77
C CYS A 116 -3.87 -13.73 8.39
N GLU A 117 -4.68 -14.41 7.58
CA GLU A 117 -5.36 -15.64 7.97
C GLU A 117 -5.32 -16.64 6.80
N ASN A 118 -4.94 -17.89 7.06
CA ASN A 118 -4.92 -18.97 6.07
C ASN A 118 -4.18 -18.66 4.74
N GLY A 119 -3.10 -17.87 4.81
CA GLY A 119 -2.29 -17.49 3.65
C GLY A 119 -2.80 -16.30 2.85
N THR A 120 -3.92 -15.70 3.26
CA THR A 120 -4.45 -14.44 2.72
C THR A 120 -4.25 -13.32 3.72
N CYS A 121 -3.96 -12.10 3.25
CA CYS A 121 -3.70 -10.92 4.07
C CYS A 121 -4.34 -9.67 3.45
N SER A 122 -4.29 -8.57 4.20
CA SER A 122 -4.47 -7.21 3.68
C SER A 122 -3.11 -6.55 3.42
N TYR A 123 -3.07 -5.65 2.44
CA TYR A 123 -1.85 -4.98 1.99
C TYR A 123 -2.08 -3.48 1.85
N LEU A 124 -1.26 -2.69 2.53
CA LEU A 124 -1.19 -1.24 2.40
C LEU A 124 0.14 -0.86 1.74
N LEU A 125 0.10 -0.06 0.68
CA LEU A 125 1.27 0.64 0.19
C LEU A 125 1.45 1.90 1.03
N LEU A 126 2.67 2.17 1.48
CA LEU A 126 3.05 3.26 2.38
C LEU A 126 4.17 4.07 1.74
N ASN A 127 4.07 5.40 1.82
CA ASN A 127 5.16 6.33 1.51
C ASN A 127 5.62 7.01 2.80
N THR A 128 6.88 6.82 3.17
CA THR A 128 7.43 7.38 4.41
C THR A 128 7.77 8.86 4.31
N GLU A 129 7.97 9.40 3.11
CA GLU A 129 8.26 10.81 2.87
C GLU A 129 7.00 11.65 2.74
N THR A 130 5.99 11.15 2.02
CA THR A 130 4.72 11.88 1.80
C THR A 130 3.65 11.55 2.81
N GLU A 131 3.90 10.56 3.68
CA GLU A 131 2.97 10.13 4.72
C GLU A 131 1.66 9.55 4.17
N GLU A 132 1.68 9.10 2.90
CA GLU A 132 0.51 8.58 2.21
C GLU A 132 0.37 7.06 2.36
N SER A 133 -0.87 6.57 2.42
CA SER A 133 -1.18 5.15 2.41
C SER A 133 -2.29 4.79 1.42
N LEU A 134 -2.16 3.63 0.78
CA LEU A 134 -3.13 3.11 -0.20
C LEU A 134 -3.41 1.63 0.06
N LEU A 135 -4.69 1.26 0.23
CA LEU A 135 -5.09 -0.14 0.30
C LEU A 135 -5.01 -0.80 -1.08
N LEU A 136 -4.08 -1.75 -1.22
CA LEU A 136 -3.86 -2.49 -2.46
C LEU A 136 -4.85 -3.65 -2.60
N ALA A 137 -4.95 -4.48 -1.56
CA ALA A 137 -5.87 -5.59 -1.48
C ALA A 137 -6.23 -5.93 -0.04
N ASP A 138 -7.39 -6.55 0.14
CA ASP A 138 -7.88 -7.10 1.40
C ASP A 138 -8.18 -8.58 1.18
N ASN A 139 -7.87 -9.41 2.17
CA ASN A 139 -8.11 -10.84 2.20
C ASN A 139 -7.74 -11.52 0.86
N ALA A 140 -6.47 -11.38 0.48
CA ALA A 140 -5.90 -11.93 -0.74
C ALA A 140 -4.46 -12.43 -0.51
N ALA A 141 -3.96 -13.33 -1.35
CA ALA A 141 -2.54 -13.65 -1.38
C ALA A 141 -1.87 -12.81 -2.47
N MET A 142 -0.70 -12.25 -2.20
CA MET A 142 0.12 -11.62 -3.24
C MET A 142 0.88 -12.72 -3.97
N SER A 143 0.59 -12.90 -5.26
CA SER A 143 1.21 -13.95 -6.08
C SER A 143 2.41 -13.42 -6.86
N ILE A 144 2.36 -12.16 -7.31
CA ILE A 144 3.42 -11.54 -8.11
C ILE A 144 3.65 -10.11 -7.62
N TRP A 145 4.93 -9.75 -7.58
CA TRP A 145 5.47 -8.44 -7.26
C TRP A 145 6.70 -8.25 -8.15
N GLU A 146 6.64 -7.31 -9.09
CA GLU A 146 7.72 -7.06 -10.04
C GLU A 146 7.85 -5.58 -10.39
N THR A 147 9.07 -5.05 -10.31
CA THR A 147 9.37 -3.71 -10.78
C THR A 147 9.61 -3.69 -12.29
N SER A 148 9.19 -2.61 -12.93
CA SER A 148 9.54 -2.28 -14.32
C SER A 148 11.05 -2.15 -14.50
N SER A 149 11.55 -2.21 -15.74
CA SER A 149 13.01 -2.25 -15.97
C SER A 149 13.74 -0.97 -15.58
N ASP A 150 13.05 0.17 -15.50
CA ASP A 150 13.61 1.42 -14.95
C ASP A 150 13.36 1.59 -13.45
N GLY A 151 12.65 0.65 -12.81
CA GLY A 151 12.32 0.67 -11.39
C GLY A 151 11.23 1.66 -11.00
N ALA A 152 10.70 2.48 -11.93
CA ALA A 152 9.78 3.57 -11.58
C ALA A 152 8.35 3.10 -11.31
N LYS A 153 7.98 1.92 -11.80
CA LYS A 153 6.66 1.31 -11.63
C LYS A 153 6.75 -0.07 -11.02
N VAL A 154 5.72 -0.45 -10.28
CA VAL A 154 5.54 -1.80 -9.76
C VAL A 154 4.24 -2.43 -10.23
N LEU A 155 4.36 -3.66 -10.73
CA LEU A 155 3.28 -4.59 -11.01
C LEU A 155 3.03 -5.46 -9.77
N MET A 156 1.78 -5.55 -9.37
CA MET A 156 1.32 -6.42 -8.30
C MET A 156 0.14 -7.26 -8.77
N VAL A 157 0.17 -8.55 -8.45
CA VAL A 157 -0.98 -9.44 -8.63
C VAL A 157 -1.38 -10.05 -7.31
N PHE A 158 -2.68 -9.95 -7.03
CA PHE A 158 -3.31 -10.56 -5.88
C PHE A 158 -4.23 -11.68 -6.34
N GLU A 159 -4.30 -12.75 -5.59
CA GLU A 159 -5.21 -13.88 -5.83
C GLU A 159 -6.16 -14.10 -4.65
N ARG A 160 -7.35 -14.64 -4.95
CA ARG A 160 -8.30 -15.08 -3.94
C ARG A 160 -8.72 -16.51 -4.18
N THR A 161 -8.77 -17.29 -3.11
CA THR A 161 -9.36 -18.62 -3.15
C THR A 161 -10.88 -18.52 -3.09
N LEU A 162 -11.56 -19.11 -4.07
CA LEU A 162 -13.02 -19.21 -4.08
C LEU A 162 -13.43 -20.64 -3.70
N ALA A 163 -14.25 -20.79 -2.65
CA ALA A 163 -14.71 -22.10 -2.19
C ALA A 163 -15.50 -22.89 -3.26
N GLU A 164 -16.12 -22.20 -4.22
CA GLU A 164 -16.98 -22.78 -5.26
C GLU A 164 -16.25 -23.00 -6.61
N SER A 165 -14.94 -22.79 -6.66
CA SER A 165 -14.16 -22.82 -7.90
C SER A 165 -12.86 -23.61 -7.73
N PRO A 166 -12.46 -24.41 -8.74
CA PRO A 166 -11.16 -25.08 -8.73
C PRO A 166 -9.99 -24.17 -9.17
N TRP A 167 -10.28 -22.93 -9.56
CA TRP A 167 -9.31 -21.90 -9.96
C TRP A 167 -9.46 -20.63 -9.12
N ASN A 168 -8.38 -19.85 -9.03
CA ASN A 168 -8.34 -18.61 -8.26
C ASN A 168 -8.45 -17.39 -9.18
N PRO A 169 -9.40 -16.46 -8.97
CA PRO A 169 -9.37 -15.17 -9.63
C PRO A 169 -8.22 -14.30 -9.11
N ASN A 170 -7.69 -13.47 -10.00
CA ASN A 170 -6.65 -12.50 -9.73
C ASN A 170 -7.14 -11.06 -9.94
N LYS A 171 -6.48 -10.14 -9.22
CA LYS A 171 -6.51 -8.70 -9.40
C LYS A 171 -5.11 -8.23 -9.75
N LEU A 172 -4.96 -7.52 -10.85
CA LEU A 172 -3.73 -6.87 -11.30
C LEU A 172 -3.78 -5.39 -10.96
N MET A 173 -2.66 -4.85 -10.48
CA MET A 173 -2.46 -3.44 -10.21
C MET A 173 -1.09 -3.01 -10.70
N VAL A 174 -0.99 -1.80 -11.22
CA VAL A 174 0.27 -1.15 -11.56
C VAL A 174 0.31 0.19 -10.88
N PHE A 175 1.40 0.49 -10.19
CA PHE A 175 1.57 1.71 -9.42
C PHE A 175 2.85 2.42 -9.85
N ASP A 176 2.77 3.73 -10.05
CA ASP A 176 3.92 4.59 -10.30
C ASP A 176 4.50 5.09 -8.98
N LEU A 177 5.75 4.72 -8.70
CA LEU A 177 6.46 5.08 -7.46
C LEU A 177 6.95 6.54 -7.50
N SER A 178 7.12 7.12 -8.68
CA SER A 178 7.58 8.51 -8.83
C SER A 178 6.44 9.51 -8.64
N ASP A 179 5.29 9.23 -9.27
CA ASP A 179 4.12 10.10 -9.20
C ASP A 179 3.15 9.72 -8.07
N TRP A 180 3.46 8.64 -7.33
CA TRP A 180 2.65 8.07 -6.27
C TRP A 180 1.18 7.84 -6.68
N ALA A 181 1.00 7.21 -7.84
CA ALA A 181 -0.31 7.09 -8.48
C ALA A 181 -0.59 5.67 -8.98
N LEU A 182 -1.84 5.23 -8.81
CA LEU A 182 -2.32 4.01 -9.45
C LEU A 182 -2.49 4.26 -10.96
N LEU A 183 -1.81 3.48 -11.77
CA LEU A 183 -1.85 3.59 -13.23
C LEU A 183 -3.03 2.81 -13.81
N THR A 184 -3.53 3.29 -14.94
CA THR A 184 -4.55 2.56 -15.69
C THR A 184 -3.86 1.57 -16.61
N VAL A 185 -4.46 0.40 -16.75
CA VAL A 185 -3.91 -0.66 -17.58
C VAL A 185 -4.99 -1.09 -18.55
N GLU A 186 -4.74 -0.89 -19.85
CA GLU A 186 -5.69 -1.14 -20.92
C GLU A 186 -5.12 -2.14 -21.94
N PRO A 187 -5.92 -3.07 -22.47
CA PRO A 187 -5.49 -3.91 -23.58
C PRO A 187 -5.14 -3.07 -24.82
N LEU A 188 -4.06 -3.43 -25.52
CA LEU A 188 -3.70 -2.79 -26.79
C LEU A 188 -4.73 -3.05 -27.90
N ASP A 189 -5.46 -4.16 -27.79
CA ASP A 189 -6.54 -4.51 -28.70
C ASP A 189 -7.87 -3.89 -28.23
N ASP A 190 -8.84 -3.70 -29.13
CA ASP A 190 -10.17 -3.13 -28.85
C ASP A 190 -11.06 -3.99 -27.89
N GLN A 191 -10.47 -4.96 -27.18
CA GLN A 191 -11.14 -5.83 -26.22
C GLN A 191 -11.22 -5.16 -24.85
N GLN A 192 -12.41 -5.17 -24.24
CA GLN A 192 -12.61 -4.58 -22.92
C GLN A 192 -12.40 -5.63 -21.83
N PHE A 193 -11.16 -5.77 -21.39
CA PHE A 193 -10.84 -6.54 -20.18
C PHE A 193 -10.75 -5.62 -18.96
N ASN A 194 -11.16 -6.15 -17.81
CA ASN A 194 -10.94 -5.50 -16.52
C ASN A 194 -10.14 -6.46 -15.65
N PHE A 195 -8.88 -6.11 -15.41
CA PHE A 195 -7.97 -6.86 -14.52
C PHE A 195 -7.84 -6.21 -13.14
N SER A 196 -8.41 -5.03 -12.90
CA SER A 196 -8.41 -4.35 -11.59
C SER A 196 -9.40 -4.94 -10.58
N SER A 197 -10.06 -6.03 -10.94
CA SER A 197 -10.99 -6.78 -10.09
C SER A 197 -10.71 -8.29 -10.14
N PHE A 198 -11.01 -9.00 -9.06
CA PHE A 198 -10.85 -10.46 -8.95
C PHE A 198 -11.80 -11.20 -9.89
N ARG A 199 -11.42 -11.33 -11.17
CA ARG A 199 -12.26 -11.93 -12.22
C ARG A 199 -11.57 -13.01 -13.04
N TRP A 200 -10.29 -12.83 -13.34
CA TRP A 200 -9.55 -13.68 -14.27
C TRP A 200 -8.52 -14.53 -13.54
N PRO A 201 -8.41 -15.84 -13.83
CA PRO A 201 -7.27 -16.63 -13.37
C PRO A 201 -6.07 -16.35 -14.28
N ILE A 202 -5.25 -15.37 -13.89
CA ILE A 202 -4.01 -15.00 -14.58
C ILE A 202 -2.98 -16.12 -14.33
N GLN A 203 -2.54 -16.77 -15.41
CA GLN A 203 -1.57 -17.87 -15.35
C GLN A 203 -0.14 -17.34 -15.27
N GLU A 204 0.16 -16.34 -16.08
CA GLU A 204 1.47 -15.70 -16.17
C GLU A 204 1.26 -14.21 -16.39
N VAL A 205 2.13 -13.40 -15.81
CA VAL A 205 2.25 -11.98 -16.14
C VAL A 205 3.68 -11.52 -15.91
N HIS A 206 4.17 -10.63 -16.76
CA HIS A 206 5.49 -10.03 -16.63
C HIS A 206 5.57 -8.72 -17.40
N TRP A 207 6.54 -7.88 -17.05
CA TRP A 207 6.91 -6.71 -17.84
C TRP A 207 7.59 -7.13 -19.15
N VAL A 208 7.17 -6.55 -20.27
CA VAL A 208 7.87 -6.66 -21.56
C VAL A 208 8.70 -5.41 -21.83
N GLU A 209 8.15 -4.24 -21.52
CA GLU A 209 8.80 -2.93 -21.56
C GLU A 209 8.33 -2.08 -20.36
N ASN A 210 8.86 -0.87 -20.17
CA ASN A 210 8.53 -0.04 -19.00
C ASN A 210 7.05 0.40 -18.92
N ASN A 211 6.32 0.31 -20.02
CA ASN A 211 4.90 0.66 -20.12
C ASN A 211 4.05 -0.45 -20.74
N GLN A 212 4.58 -1.67 -20.84
CA GLN A 212 3.88 -2.81 -21.42
C GLN A 212 4.02 -4.06 -20.58
N ILE A 213 2.88 -4.70 -20.35
CA ILE A 213 2.76 -5.93 -19.59
C ILE A 213 2.18 -6.99 -20.52
N GLU A 214 2.72 -8.19 -20.49
CA GLU A 214 2.13 -9.34 -21.14
C GLU A 214 1.55 -10.27 -20.08
N LEU A 215 0.31 -10.72 -20.29
CA LEU A 215 -0.34 -11.69 -19.42
C LEU A 215 -1.01 -12.80 -20.20
N THR A 216 -1.05 -13.98 -19.59
CA THR A 216 -1.66 -15.19 -20.13
C THR A 216 -2.88 -15.56 -19.30
N ILE A 217 -4.04 -15.67 -19.94
CA ILE A 217 -5.33 -15.98 -19.32
C ILE A 217 -6.09 -17.07 -20.10
N PRO A 218 -7.18 -17.64 -19.54
CA PRO A 218 -8.07 -18.50 -20.30
C PRO A 218 -8.58 -17.85 -21.59
N ASP A 219 -8.61 -18.62 -22.68
CA ASP A 219 -9.25 -18.21 -23.93
C ASP A 219 -10.78 -18.34 -23.82
N VAL A 220 -11.39 -17.47 -23.03
CA VAL A 220 -12.83 -17.45 -22.74
C VAL A 220 -13.36 -16.03 -22.94
N GLU A 221 -14.29 -15.83 -23.88
CA GLU A 221 -14.81 -14.50 -24.24
C GLU A 221 -15.48 -13.76 -23.06
N ASN A 222 -16.10 -14.48 -22.13
CA ASN A 222 -16.74 -13.90 -20.95
C ASN A 222 -16.46 -14.74 -19.69
N PRO A 223 -15.67 -14.23 -18.72
CA PRO A 223 -15.19 -14.98 -17.56
C PRO A 223 -16.30 -15.14 -16.51
N THR A 224 -17.26 -16.02 -16.79
CA THR A 224 -18.25 -16.45 -15.79
C THR A 224 -17.72 -17.67 -15.06
N ILE A 225 -18.15 -17.87 -13.80
CA ILE A 225 -17.71 -19.03 -13.00
C ILE A 225 -17.91 -20.35 -13.77
N PRO A 226 -19.08 -20.64 -14.36
CA PRO A 226 -19.28 -21.89 -15.09
C PRO A 226 -18.35 -22.06 -16.29
N LEU A 227 -18.11 -21.01 -17.08
CA LEU A 227 -17.26 -21.08 -18.26
C LEU A 227 -15.78 -21.26 -17.91
N LEU A 228 -15.32 -20.59 -16.85
CA LEU A 228 -13.96 -20.76 -16.35
C LEU A 228 -13.74 -22.13 -15.70
N THR A 229 -14.75 -22.67 -15.01
CA THR A 229 -14.68 -24.04 -14.48
C THR A 229 -14.68 -25.08 -15.60
N GLU A 230 -15.52 -24.92 -16.63
CA GLU A 230 -15.50 -25.78 -17.82
C GLU A 230 -14.14 -25.73 -18.51
N TRP A 231 -13.57 -24.53 -18.69
CA TRP A 231 -12.22 -24.35 -19.22
C TRP A 231 -11.16 -25.06 -18.36
N PHE A 232 -11.23 -24.92 -17.03
CA PHE A 232 -10.27 -25.52 -16.11
C PHE A 232 -10.35 -27.06 -16.12
N GLU A 233 -11.54 -27.63 -16.32
CA GLU A 233 -11.77 -29.08 -16.38
C GLU A 233 -11.51 -29.67 -17.78
N ASP A 234 -11.33 -28.85 -18.81
CA ASP A 234 -11.01 -29.32 -20.17
C ASP A 234 -9.56 -29.84 -20.25
N ASP A 235 -9.36 -30.95 -20.95
CA ASP A 235 -8.03 -31.55 -21.17
C ASP A 235 -7.09 -30.63 -21.99
N ASN A 236 -7.65 -29.70 -22.78
CA ASN A 236 -6.93 -28.77 -23.64
C ASN A 236 -7.17 -27.30 -23.23
N GLN A 237 -6.94 -26.97 -21.94
CA GLN A 237 -7.02 -25.62 -21.35
C GLN A 237 -6.40 -24.53 -22.25
N ASN A 238 -7.18 -24.01 -23.21
CA ASN A 238 -6.66 -23.06 -24.20
C ASN A 238 -6.38 -21.72 -23.51
N LEU A 239 -5.26 -21.11 -23.87
CA LEU A 239 -4.79 -19.86 -23.29
C LEU A 239 -4.71 -18.79 -24.37
N SER A 240 -4.97 -17.55 -23.96
CA SER A 240 -4.81 -16.35 -24.75
C SER A 240 -3.81 -15.43 -24.05
N THR A 241 -2.87 -14.92 -24.83
CA THR A 241 -1.90 -13.92 -24.38
C THR A 241 -2.39 -12.55 -24.77
N ILE A 242 -2.39 -11.62 -23.82
CA ILE A 242 -2.84 -10.25 -24.00
C ILE A 242 -1.69 -9.33 -23.61
N THR A 243 -1.42 -8.34 -24.46
CA THR A 243 -0.52 -7.23 -24.13
C THR A 243 -1.36 -6.05 -23.65
N LEU A 244 -0.98 -5.54 -22.48
CA LEU A 244 -1.57 -4.35 -21.89
C LEU A 244 -0.59 -3.18 -21.98
N GLU A 245 -1.12 -2.00 -22.26
CA GLU A 245 -0.44 -0.72 -22.14
C GLU A 245 -0.73 -0.12 -20.75
N VAL A 246 0.31 0.43 -20.14
CA VAL A 246 0.26 1.12 -18.86
C VAL A 246 0.35 2.62 -19.12
N ASP A 247 -0.68 3.34 -18.70
CA ASP A 247 -0.87 4.78 -18.92
C ASP A 247 -0.58 5.58 -17.64
#